data_AF-A0A176XGI7-F1
#
_entry.id   AF-A0A176XGI7-F1
#
_cell.length_a   1.000
_cell.length_b   1.000
_cell.length_c   1.000
_cell.angle_alpha   90.00
_cell.angle_beta   90.00
_cell.angle_gamma   90.00
#
_symmetry.space_group_name_H-M   'P 1'
#
loop_
_entity.id
_entity.type
_entity.pdbx_description
1 polymer ?
#
loop_
_entity_poly.entity_id
_entity_poly.type
_entity_poly.pdbx_seq_one_letter_code
_entity_poly.pdbx_strand_id
1 'polypeptide(L)'
;MAAVFPLADFRRAGFDRAGESDAWKDSIIKGDCVAALDALPSQSVDAIFADPPYNLQLGGTLHRPDQSLVDAVDDEWDQFASFEAYDAFTRAWLLACRRVLKPNGTIWVIGSYHNIFRVGAMLQNLDFWILNDIVWRKTNPMPNFKGRRFQNAHETMIWASRDPKAKNYTFNYDALKASNDDVQMRSDWLFPICSGHERLKGEDGKKVHPTQKPEALLARIIMASTKPGDVVLDPFFGSGTTGAVAKRLGRHFVGIEREQDYIDAASARIAAVEPLGKAELTVMSGKKAEPRVAFNTLVESGLVRPGQVLTDAKRRYSAIIRADGTLASAGTAGSIHRLGAKVQGLDACNGWTFWHFEDGDALKPIDDLRAIIRSEMAKAE
;
A
#
# COMPACT_ATOMS: atom_id res chain seq x y z
N MET A 1 17.07 14.75 11.42
CA MET A 1 15.99 15.69 11.05
C MET A 1 15.74 15.56 9.56
N ALA A 2 14.49 15.73 9.11
CA ALA A 2 14.19 15.76 7.68
C ALA A 2 14.85 16.99 7.05
N ALA A 3 15.43 16.84 5.85
CA ALA A 3 15.94 17.99 5.11
C ALA A 3 14.76 18.82 4.58
N VAL A 4 14.82 20.15 4.66
CA VAL A 4 13.82 21.04 4.06
C VAL A 4 14.47 21.74 2.88
N PHE A 5 13.92 21.55 1.68
CA PHE A 5 14.40 22.18 0.46
C PHE A 5 13.40 23.22 -0.03
N PRO A 6 13.78 24.51 -0.09
CA PRO A 6 13.08 25.45 -0.96
C PRO A 6 13.09 24.93 -2.40
N LEU A 7 11.96 25.00 -3.10
CA LEU A 7 11.83 24.46 -4.47
C LEU A 7 12.93 24.96 -5.44
N ALA A 8 13.32 26.23 -5.32
CA ALA A 8 14.39 26.80 -6.14
C ALA A 8 15.74 26.09 -5.92
N ASP A 9 16.05 25.74 -4.67
CA ASP A 9 17.30 25.05 -4.31
C ASP A 9 17.23 23.57 -4.70
N PHE A 10 16.06 22.94 -4.54
CA PHE A 10 15.81 21.58 -5.01
C PHE A 10 16.07 21.44 -6.53
N ARG A 11 15.58 22.40 -7.32
CA ARG A 11 15.82 22.44 -8.78
C ARG A 11 17.28 22.66 -9.14
N ARG A 12 18.00 23.52 -8.40
CA ARG A 12 19.43 23.76 -8.62
C ARG A 12 20.27 22.53 -8.29
N ALA A 13 19.85 21.73 -7.30
CA ALA A 13 20.52 20.48 -6.97
C ALA A 13 20.44 19.44 -8.11
N GLY A 14 19.48 19.56 -9.03
CA GLY A 14 19.46 18.80 -10.28
C GLY A 14 19.21 17.30 -10.08
N PHE A 15 18.43 16.92 -9.07
CA PHE A 15 18.11 15.52 -8.76
C PHE A 15 17.35 14.79 -9.89
N ASP A 16 16.84 15.51 -10.88
CA ASP A 16 16.19 14.97 -12.08
C ASP A 16 17.19 14.46 -13.14
N ARG A 17 18.49 14.72 -12.98
CA ARG A 17 19.55 14.30 -13.93
C ARG A 17 20.18 12.97 -13.49
N ALA A 18 20.40 12.07 -14.44
CA ALA A 18 20.98 10.75 -14.20
C ALA A 18 22.38 10.86 -13.55
N GLY A 19 22.51 10.42 -12.30
CA GLY A 19 23.76 10.52 -11.51
C GLY A 19 23.51 10.68 -10.01
N GLU A 20 22.84 9.69 -9.43
CA GLU A 20 22.70 9.32 -8.02
C GLU A 20 23.11 10.33 -6.94
N SER A 21 22.12 11.06 -6.43
CA SER A 21 22.09 11.41 -5.02
C SER A 21 20.71 11.06 -4.46
N ASP A 22 20.68 10.20 -3.45
CA ASP A 22 19.47 9.90 -2.68
C ASP A 22 19.14 11.01 -1.67
N ALA A 23 19.83 12.15 -1.72
CA ALA A 23 19.67 13.27 -0.78
C ALA A 23 18.28 13.93 -0.80
N TRP A 24 17.45 13.62 -1.81
CA TRP A 24 16.06 14.05 -1.87
C TRP A 24 15.12 13.14 -1.04
N LYS A 25 15.57 11.96 -0.61
CA LYS A 25 14.80 11.10 0.32
C LYS A 25 14.82 11.70 1.73
N ASP A 26 13.80 11.36 2.51
CA ASP A 26 13.59 11.83 3.89
C ASP A 26 13.58 13.36 3.99
N SER A 27 12.92 13.98 3.01
CA SER A 27 12.91 15.43 2.84
C SER A 27 11.50 16.01 2.71
N ILE A 28 11.42 17.31 2.95
CA ILE A 28 10.25 18.15 2.72
C ILE A 28 10.64 19.18 1.66
N ILE A 29 9.88 19.26 0.58
CA ILE A 29 10.06 20.28 -0.47
C ILE A 29 9.05 21.38 -0.23
N LYS A 30 9.55 22.60 0.05
CA LYS A 30 8.71 23.79 0.21
C LYS A 30 8.33 24.35 -1.16
N GLY A 31 7.06 24.25 -1.54
CA GLY A 31 6.55 24.83 -2.78
C GLY A 31 5.20 24.27 -3.24
N ASP A 32 4.78 24.72 -4.43
CA ASP A 32 3.62 24.17 -5.14
C ASP A 32 3.83 22.69 -5.50
N CYS A 33 2.78 21.89 -5.34
CA CYS A 33 2.88 20.44 -5.49
C CYS A 33 3.24 20.02 -6.93
N VAL A 34 2.64 20.63 -7.94
CA VAL A 34 2.93 20.29 -9.35
C VAL A 34 4.36 20.69 -9.69
N ALA A 35 4.77 21.91 -9.34
CA ALA A 35 6.09 22.43 -9.62
C ALA A 35 7.23 21.65 -8.93
N ALA A 36 6.98 21.12 -7.74
CA ALA A 36 7.89 20.25 -6.99
C ALA A 36 7.89 18.81 -7.52
N LEU A 37 6.72 18.25 -7.86
CA LEU A 37 6.61 16.95 -8.51
C LEU A 37 7.37 16.92 -9.84
N ASP A 38 7.36 18.01 -10.61
CA ASP A 38 8.11 18.15 -11.86
C ASP A 38 9.63 18.17 -11.66
N ALA A 39 10.10 18.64 -10.49
CA ALA A 39 11.52 18.69 -10.14
C ALA A 39 12.05 17.36 -9.60
N LEU A 40 11.18 16.43 -9.18
CA LEU A 40 11.57 15.10 -8.74
C LEU A 40 12.05 14.23 -9.93
N PRO A 41 12.95 13.26 -9.70
CA PRO A 41 13.30 12.30 -10.74
C PRO A 41 12.08 11.45 -11.14
N SER A 42 11.97 11.11 -12.43
CA SER A 42 10.89 10.25 -12.93
C SER A 42 11.04 8.83 -12.41
N GLN A 43 9.92 8.12 -12.20
CA GLN A 43 9.90 6.71 -11.77
C GLN A 43 10.77 6.44 -10.53
N SER A 44 10.77 7.36 -9.57
CA SER A 44 11.65 7.37 -8.40
C SER A 44 10.95 6.92 -7.12
N VAL A 45 9.62 6.98 -7.04
CA VAL A 45 8.85 6.66 -5.82
C VAL A 45 8.04 5.38 -5.96
N ASP A 46 7.88 4.64 -4.85
CA ASP A 46 7.21 3.33 -4.79
C ASP A 46 5.72 3.47 -4.50
N ALA A 47 5.34 4.41 -3.65
CA ALA A 47 3.95 4.71 -3.34
C ALA A 47 3.72 6.21 -3.20
N ILE A 48 2.48 6.64 -3.52
CA ILE A 48 2.00 7.99 -3.29
C ILE A 48 0.79 7.92 -2.37
N PHE A 49 0.73 8.78 -1.35
CA PHE A 49 -0.49 9.09 -0.61
C PHE A 49 -0.83 10.55 -0.82
N ALA A 50 -2.01 10.85 -1.34
CA ALA A 50 -2.47 12.20 -1.61
C ALA A 50 -3.77 12.51 -0.84
N ASP A 51 -3.71 13.56 -0.02
CA ASP A 51 -4.86 14.17 0.66
C ASP A 51 -5.07 15.59 0.10
N PRO A 52 -5.57 15.72 -1.15
CA PRO A 52 -5.72 17.02 -1.79
C PRO A 52 -6.77 17.87 -1.07
N PRO A 53 -6.80 19.20 -1.30
CA PRO A 53 -7.94 20.03 -0.91
C PRO A 53 -9.27 19.45 -1.41
N TYR A 54 -10.32 19.50 -0.57
CA TYR A 54 -11.61 18.86 -0.84
C TYR A 54 -12.59 19.77 -1.57
N ASN A 55 -12.33 21.08 -1.63
CA ASN A 55 -13.23 22.08 -2.18
C ASN A 55 -14.62 21.97 -1.52
N LEU A 56 -14.69 22.20 -0.21
CA LEU A 56 -15.91 21.96 0.58
C LEU A 56 -17.06 22.92 0.25
N GLN A 57 -16.80 24.01 -0.48
CA GLN A 57 -17.79 25.01 -0.94
C GLN A 57 -18.72 25.47 0.20
N LEU A 58 -18.15 25.80 1.36
CA LEU A 58 -18.91 26.18 2.55
C LEU A 58 -19.60 27.54 2.33
N GLY A 59 -20.93 27.56 2.42
CA GLY A 59 -21.75 28.76 2.17
C GLY A 59 -21.92 29.72 3.36
N GLY A 60 -21.28 29.47 4.50
CA GLY A 60 -21.38 30.33 5.70
C GLY A 60 -21.01 29.62 7.01
N THR A 61 -21.15 30.35 8.12
CA THR A 61 -20.81 29.85 9.46
C THR A 61 -21.78 28.78 9.97
N LEU A 62 -21.25 27.86 10.78
CA LEU A 62 -22.02 26.80 11.42
C LEU A 62 -21.91 26.91 12.93
N HIS A 63 -23.05 26.95 13.62
CA HIS A 63 -23.13 26.91 15.08
C HIS A 63 -23.58 25.53 15.55
N ARG A 64 -23.07 25.12 16.71
CA ARG A 64 -23.54 23.97 17.48
C ARG A 64 -24.85 24.31 18.22
N PRO A 65 -25.59 23.31 18.73
CA PRO A 65 -26.81 23.55 19.51
C PRO A 65 -26.58 24.41 20.76
N ASP A 66 -25.39 24.39 21.34
CA ASP A 66 -24.96 25.23 22.46
C ASP A 66 -24.51 26.65 22.04
N GLN A 67 -24.77 27.04 20.79
CA GLN A 67 -24.40 28.32 20.16
C GLN A 67 -22.90 28.52 19.89
N SER A 68 -22.03 27.59 20.31
CA SER A 68 -20.60 27.68 20.00
C SER A 68 -20.35 27.53 18.49
N LEU A 69 -19.35 28.26 17.98
CA LEU A 69 -18.96 28.22 16.57
C LEU A 69 -18.21 26.92 16.24
N VAL A 70 -18.53 26.36 15.08
CA VAL A 70 -17.74 25.28 14.48
C VAL A 70 -16.56 25.91 13.74
N ASP A 71 -15.36 25.55 14.17
CA ASP A 71 -14.09 25.84 13.51
C ASP A 71 -13.97 24.96 12.24
N ALA A 72 -14.51 25.49 11.14
CA ALA A 72 -14.62 24.84 9.84
C ALA A 72 -13.26 24.79 9.10
N VAL A 73 -13.28 24.35 7.84
CA VAL A 73 -12.12 24.43 6.94
C VAL A 73 -12.46 25.50 5.92
N ASP A 74 -12.02 26.72 6.19
CA ASP A 74 -12.27 27.92 5.37
C ASP A 74 -10.97 28.56 4.86
N ASP A 75 -9.84 27.85 5.03
CA ASP A 75 -8.53 28.25 4.53
C ASP A 75 -8.52 28.48 3.01
N GLU A 76 -7.70 29.42 2.54
CA GLU A 76 -7.62 29.81 1.12
C GLU A 76 -7.25 28.66 0.18
N TRP A 77 -6.48 27.68 0.67
CA TRP A 77 -6.05 26.52 -0.12
C TRP A 77 -7.20 25.55 -0.48
N ASP A 78 -8.36 25.62 0.20
CA ASP A 78 -9.55 24.83 -0.13
C ASP A 78 -10.53 25.56 -1.04
N GLN A 79 -10.25 26.82 -1.42
CA GLN A 79 -11.18 27.64 -2.20
C GLN A 79 -10.88 27.55 -3.71
N PHE A 80 -11.85 27.07 -4.48
CA PHE A 80 -11.75 26.98 -5.94
C PHE A 80 -12.84 27.80 -6.63
N ALA A 81 -12.47 28.50 -7.70
CA ALA A 81 -13.40 29.34 -8.45
C ALA A 81 -14.53 28.55 -9.13
N SER A 82 -14.28 27.30 -9.50
CA SER A 82 -15.26 26.42 -10.15
C SER A 82 -14.82 24.95 -10.09
N PHE A 83 -15.72 24.04 -10.44
CA PHE A 83 -15.37 22.63 -10.64
C PHE A 83 -14.39 22.41 -11.80
N GLU A 84 -14.40 23.27 -12.81
CA GLU A 84 -13.44 23.22 -13.92
C GLU A 84 -12.03 23.58 -13.44
N ALA A 85 -11.91 24.60 -12.59
CA ALA A 85 -10.64 24.95 -11.96
C ALA A 85 -10.12 23.81 -11.07
N TYR A 86 -11.01 23.17 -10.28
CA TYR A 86 -10.65 22.01 -9.48
C TYR A 86 -10.20 20.81 -10.33
N ASP A 87 -10.87 20.55 -11.46
CA ASP A 87 -10.51 19.47 -12.37
C ASP A 87 -9.17 19.72 -13.05
N ALA A 88 -8.90 20.96 -13.49
CA ALA A 88 -7.63 21.34 -14.10
C ALA A 88 -6.47 21.15 -13.10
N PHE A 89 -6.65 21.61 -11.86
CA PHE A 89 -5.74 21.35 -10.76
C PHE A 89 -5.55 19.84 -10.52
N THR A 90 -6.64 19.09 -10.43
CA THR A 90 -6.63 17.64 -10.19
C THR A 90 -5.87 16.88 -11.26
N ARG A 91 -6.10 17.24 -12.53
CA ARG A 91 -5.41 16.65 -13.68
C ARG A 91 -3.91 16.93 -13.64
N ALA A 92 -3.51 18.15 -13.29
CA ALA A 92 -2.11 18.56 -13.28
C ALA A 92 -1.28 17.76 -12.27
N TRP A 93 -1.72 17.69 -11.01
CA TRP A 93 -0.97 16.96 -9.99
C TRP A 93 -1.01 15.44 -10.20
N LEU A 94 -2.12 14.87 -10.69
CA LEU A 94 -2.18 13.43 -11.01
C LEU A 94 -1.23 13.04 -12.15
N LEU A 95 -1.11 13.87 -13.19
CA LEU A 95 -0.15 13.65 -14.27
C LEU A 95 1.29 13.67 -13.75
N ALA A 96 1.63 14.65 -12.90
CA ALA A 96 2.95 14.77 -12.31
C ALA A 96 3.25 13.59 -11.35
N CYS A 97 2.26 13.15 -10.55
CA CYS A 97 2.34 11.93 -9.74
C CYS A 97 2.60 10.68 -10.60
N ARG A 98 1.89 10.53 -11.73
CA ARG A 98 2.09 9.39 -12.64
C ARG A 98 3.54 9.32 -13.15
N ARG A 99 4.14 10.48 -13.47
CA ARG A 99 5.53 10.57 -13.98
C ARG A 99 6.56 10.10 -12.95
N VAL A 100 6.39 10.47 -11.69
CA VAL A 100 7.36 10.14 -10.62
C VAL A 100 7.16 8.74 -10.05
N LEU A 101 5.98 8.14 -10.19
CA LEU A 101 5.68 6.79 -9.71
C LEU A 101 6.41 5.72 -10.54
N LYS A 102 7.04 4.74 -9.88
CA LYS A 102 7.66 3.57 -10.53
C LYS A 102 6.63 2.73 -11.32
N PRO A 103 7.07 1.89 -12.28
CA PRO A 103 6.15 1.04 -13.07
C PRO A 103 5.28 0.07 -12.28
N ASN A 104 5.75 -0.33 -11.12
CA ASN A 104 5.03 -1.18 -10.17
C ASN A 104 4.49 -0.40 -8.96
N GLY A 105 4.60 0.92 -8.96
CA GLY A 105 4.14 1.75 -7.85
C GLY A 105 2.62 1.91 -7.80
N THR A 106 2.12 2.33 -6.63
CA THR A 106 0.69 2.57 -6.42
C THR A 106 0.42 3.96 -5.84
N ILE A 107 -0.78 4.47 -6.07
CA ILE A 107 -1.26 5.73 -5.52
C ILE A 107 -2.50 5.48 -4.67
N TRP A 108 -2.54 6.15 -3.52
CA TRP A 108 -3.70 6.30 -2.67
C TRP A 108 -4.15 7.75 -2.72
N VAL A 109 -5.44 7.98 -2.96
CA VAL A 109 -6.04 9.32 -2.88
C VAL A 109 -7.23 9.27 -1.97
N ILE A 110 -7.32 10.18 -1.00
CA ILE A 110 -8.45 10.29 -0.08
C ILE A 110 -9.32 11.50 -0.42
N GLY A 111 -10.62 11.38 -0.18
CA GLY A 111 -11.57 12.45 -0.38
C GLY A 111 -12.91 12.18 0.30
N SER A 112 -13.77 13.19 0.22
CA SER A 112 -15.17 13.07 0.60
C SER A 112 -16.06 13.13 -0.64
N TYR A 113 -17.38 13.06 -0.47
CA TYR A 113 -18.31 13.16 -1.59
C TYR A 113 -18.20 14.48 -2.39
N HIS A 114 -17.58 15.54 -1.83
CA HIS A 114 -17.36 16.82 -2.51
C HIS A 114 -16.40 16.70 -3.70
N ASN A 115 -15.37 15.85 -3.59
CA ASN A 115 -14.31 15.76 -4.59
C ASN A 115 -14.03 14.35 -5.12
N ILE A 116 -14.24 13.30 -4.34
CA ILE A 116 -13.66 11.97 -4.63
C ILE A 116 -14.17 11.36 -5.94
N PHE A 117 -15.39 11.69 -6.38
CA PHE A 117 -15.91 11.26 -7.67
C PHE A 117 -15.17 11.91 -8.85
N ARG A 118 -14.81 13.19 -8.72
CA ARG A 118 -14.05 13.93 -9.74
C ARG A 118 -12.62 13.39 -9.83
N VAL A 119 -12.01 13.18 -8.67
CA VAL A 119 -10.66 12.61 -8.56
C VAL A 119 -10.61 11.17 -9.09
N GLY A 120 -11.59 10.34 -8.74
CA GLY A 120 -11.71 8.97 -9.24
C GLY A 120 -11.87 8.90 -10.76
N ALA A 121 -12.74 9.74 -11.34
CA ALA A 121 -12.88 9.84 -12.79
C ALA A 121 -11.57 10.29 -13.46
N MET A 122 -10.87 11.26 -12.87
CA MET A 122 -9.60 11.75 -13.41
C MET A 122 -8.49 10.69 -13.35
N LEU A 123 -8.41 9.90 -12.27
CA LEU A 123 -7.48 8.76 -12.18
C LEU A 123 -7.67 7.80 -13.36
N GLN A 124 -8.92 7.40 -13.65
CA GLN A 124 -9.21 6.50 -14.76
C GLN A 124 -8.93 7.13 -16.13
N ASN A 125 -9.28 8.42 -16.32
CA ASN A 125 -8.99 9.16 -17.54
C ASN A 125 -7.48 9.32 -17.81
N LEU A 126 -6.65 9.22 -16.77
CA LEU A 126 -5.19 9.27 -16.84
C LEU A 126 -4.55 7.88 -16.81
N ASP A 127 -5.30 6.83 -17.17
CA ASP A 127 -4.86 5.43 -17.27
C ASP A 127 -4.25 4.86 -15.98
N PHE A 128 -4.67 5.36 -14.80
CA PHE A 128 -4.47 4.60 -13.58
C PHE A 128 -5.48 3.45 -13.53
N TRP A 129 -5.07 2.34 -12.93
CA TRP A 129 -5.97 1.20 -12.73
C TRP A 129 -6.36 1.07 -11.28
N ILE A 130 -7.59 1.46 -10.99
CA ILE A 130 -8.19 1.36 -9.66
C ILE A 130 -8.27 -0.12 -9.25
N LEU A 131 -7.66 -0.42 -8.11
CA LEU A 131 -7.62 -1.75 -7.51
C LEU A 131 -8.79 -1.92 -6.54
N ASN A 132 -8.96 -0.96 -5.64
CA ASN A 132 -10.06 -0.89 -4.69
C ASN A 132 -10.38 0.55 -4.34
N ASP A 133 -11.66 0.86 -4.14
CA ASP A 133 -12.07 1.90 -3.22
C ASP A 133 -12.16 1.34 -1.80
N ILE A 134 -11.76 2.15 -0.82
CA ILE A 134 -11.73 1.80 0.60
C ILE A 134 -12.47 2.88 1.38
N VAL A 135 -13.43 2.47 2.19
CA VAL A 135 -14.22 3.37 3.02
C VAL A 135 -13.58 3.47 4.40
N TRP A 136 -13.09 4.66 4.75
CA TRP A 136 -12.73 4.96 6.14
C TRP A 136 -13.98 5.35 6.91
N ARG A 137 -14.46 4.43 7.75
CA ARG A 137 -15.56 4.64 8.70
C ARG A 137 -15.02 5.28 9.97
N LYS A 138 -15.56 6.45 10.31
CA LYS A 138 -15.15 7.24 11.49
C LYS A 138 -15.91 6.73 12.71
N THR A 139 -15.20 6.34 13.78
CA THR A 139 -15.86 5.92 15.04
C THR A 139 -16.48 7.09 15.81
N ASN A 140 -15.89 8.28 15.67
CA ASN A 140 -16.28 9.51 16.35
C ASN A 140 -16.37 10.71 15.38
N PRO A 141 -17.23 10.65 14.34
CA PRO A 141 -17.40 11.77 13.41
C PRO A 141 -18.13 12.94 14.07
N MET A 142 -17.88 14.16 13.58
CA MET A 142 -18.69 15.32 13.97
C MET A 142 -20.17 15.09 13.58
N PRO A 143 -21.14 15.33 14.49
CA PRO A 143 -22.55 15.10 14.21
C PRO A 143 -23.13 16.13 13.23
N ASN A 144 -24.25 15.79 12.60
CA ASN A 144 -25.04 16.74 11.84
C ASN A 144 -25.91 17.58 12.79
N PHE A 145 -25.60 18.86 12.97
CA PHE A 145 -26.29 19.70 13.97
C PHE A 145 -27.66 20.21 13.53
N LYS A 146 -27.94 20.29 12.22
CA LYS A 146 -29.19 20.89 11.70
C LYS A 146 -30.26 19.85 11.32
N GLY A 147 -29.97 18.56 11.41
CA GLY A 147 -30.90 17.47 11.06
C GLY A 147 -31.36 17.46 9.60
N ARG A 148 -30.56 18.02 8.69
CA ARG A 148 -30.94 18.19 7.27
C ARG A 148 -30.41 17.10 6.34
N ARG A 149 -29.41 16.34 6.79
CA ARG A 149 -28.73 15.28 6.02
C ARG A 149 -28.29 14.18 7.00
N PHE A 150 -27.89 13.03 6.45
CA PHE A 150 -27.15 12.02 7.22
C PHE A 150 -25.84 12.60 7.79
N GLN A 151 -25.36 12.02 8.88
CA GLN A 151 -24.07 12.37 9.45
C GLN A 151 -22.95 11.96 8.50
N ASN A 152 -22.01 12.87 8.23
CA ASN A 152 -20.84 12.57 7.41
C ASN A 152 -19.82 11.73 8.21
N ALA A 153 -20.08 10.43 8.27
CA ALA A 153 -19.37 9.47 9.11
C ALA A 153 -18.30 8.66 8.38
N HIS A 154 -17.96 9.01 7.14
CA HIS A 154 -16.89 8.34 6.39
C HIS A 154 -16.17 9.27 5.43
N GLU A 155 -15.02 8.80 4.94
CA GLU A 155 -14.34 9.29 3.74
C GLU A 155 -14.01 8.10 2.84
N THR A 156 -13.75 8.37 1.56
CA THR A 156 -13.42 7.36 0.56
C THR A 156 -11.97 7.53 0.14
N MET A 157 -11.23 6.43 0.14
CA MET A 157 -9.88 6.34 -0.41
C MET A 157 -9.93 5.51 -1.69
N ILE A 158 -9.18 5.90 -2.70
CA ILE A 158 -9.01 5.14 -3.94
C ILE A 158 -7.57 4.66 -3.98
N TRP A 159 -7.38 3.34 -4.10
CA TRP A 159 -6.08 2.72 -4.35
C TRP A 159 -5.98 2.29 -5.80
N ALA A 160 -4.95 2.76 -6.49
CA ALA A 160 -4.74 2.46 -7.90
C ALA A 160 -3.28 2.12 -8.20
N SER A 161 -3.06 1.20 -9.14
CA SER A 161 -1.75 0.97 -9.74
C SER A 161 -1.48 1.99 -10.84
N ARG A 162 -0.20 2.30 -11.08
CA ARG A 162 0.21 3.27 -12.11
C ARG A 162 -0.34 2.90 -13.48
N ASP A 163 -0.17 1.66 -13.92
CA ASP A 163 -0.52 1.21 -15.27
C ASP A 163 -1.54 0.04 -15.24
N PRO A 164 -2.50 -0.05 -16.18
CA PRO A 164 -3.50 -1.13 -16.20
C PRO A 164 -2.93 -2.53 -16.40
N LYS A 165 -1.70 -2.61 -16.92
CA LYS A 165 -0.98 -3.86 -17.16
C LYS A 165 0.10 -4.11 -16.10
N ALA A 166 0.16 -3.34 -15.02
CA ALA A 166 1.12 -3.56 -13.94
C ALA A 166 0.85 -4.93 -13.27
N LYS A 167 1.81 -5.86 -13.34
CA LYS A 167 1.63 -7.24 -12.85
C LYS A 167 2.17 -7.51 -11.45
N ASN A 168 2.89 -6.56 -10.84
CA ASN A 168 3.67 -6.78 -9.61
C ASN A 168 3.65 -5.57 -8.66
N TYR A 169 2.52 -4.88 -8.52
CA TYR A 169 2.39 -3.88 -7.47
C TYR A 169 2.47 -4.54 -6.09
N THR A 170 2.95 -3.80 -5.09
CA THR A 170 3.08 -4.33 -3.73
C THR A 170 1.69 -4.42 -3.08
N PHE A 171 1.35 -5.63 -2.62
CA PHE A 171 0.21 -5.86 -1.74
C PHE A 171 0.57 -6.94 -0.71
N ASN A 172 0.76 -6.55 0.54
CA ASN A 172 1.17 -7.45 1.62
C ASN A 172 -0.06 -8.19 2.20
N TYR A 173 -0.70 -8.99 1.34
CA TYR A 173 -1.96 -9.70 1.66
C TYR A 173 -1.86 -10.53 2.94
N ASP A 174 -0.83 -11.36 3.07
CA ASP A 174 -0.69 -12.28 4.19
C ASP A 174 -0.55 -11.52 5.51
N ALA A 175 0.22 -10.43 5.52
CA ALA A 175 0.37 -9.58 6.68
C ALA A 175 -0.94 -8.89 7.09
N LEU A 176 -1.68 -8.34 6.12
CA LEU A 176 -2.98 -7.74 6.40
C LEU A 176 -3.98 -8.76 6.92
N LYS A 177 -3.96 -9.99 6.38
CA LYS A 177 -4.77 -11.11 6.82
C LYS A 177 -4.43 -11.51 8.26
N ALA A 178 -3.16 -11.72 8.58
CA ALA A 178 -2.73 -12.04 9.95
C ALA A 178 -3.06 -10.94 10.95
N SER A 179 -2.89 -9.66 10.57
CA SER A 179 -3.25 -8.52 11.42
C SER A 179 -4.76 -8.35 11.65
N ASN A 180 -5.58 -9.15 10.97
CA ASN A 180 -7.02 -9.12 11.01
C ASN A 180 -7.57 -10.52 11.38
N ASP A 181 -6.93 -11.14 12.38
CA ASP A 181 -7.30 -12.44 12.97
C ASP A 181 -7.39 -13.56 11.92
N ASP A 182 -6.41 -13.60 11.01
CA ASP A 182 -6.35 -14.53 9.88
C ASP A 182 -7.54 -14.47 8.92
N VAL A 183 -8.32 -13.38 8.96
CA VAL A 183 -9.40 -13.08 8.03
C VAL A 183 -8.94 -12.01 7.05
N GLN A 184 -9.30 -12.17 5.77
CA GLN A 184 -8.97 -11.19 4.74
C GLN A 184 -9.45 -9.78 5.12
N MET A 185 -8.54 -8.81 5.05
CA MET A 185 -8.85 -7.40 5.26
C MET A 185 -9.90 -6.93 4.25
N ARG A 186 -10.95 -6.28 4.76
CA ARG A 186 -12.07 -5.77 3.97
C ARG A 186 -11.80 -4.36 3.43
N SER A 187 -12.68 -3.87 2.56
CA SER A 187 -12.64 -2.50 2.05
C SER A 187 -13.29 -1.45 2.96
N ASP A 188 -13.82 -1.84 4.13
CA ASP A 188 -14.39 -0.91 5.11
C ASP A 188 -13.55 -0.89 6.40
N TRP A 189 -12.81 0.20 6.61
CA TRP A 189 -11.88 0.33 7.73
C TRP A 189 -12.44 1.25 8.81
N LEU A 190 -12.51 0.75 10.04
CA LEU A 190 -13.00 1.49 11.18
C LEU A 190 -11.83 2.11 11.96
N PHE A 191 -11.75 3.44 11.98
CA PHE A 191 -10.73 4.19 12.73
C PHE A 191 -11.33 5.47 13.34
N PRO A 192 -10.81 5.94 14.50
CA PRO A 192 -11.17 7.26 15.02
C PRO A 192 -10.57 8.38 14.15
N ILE A 193 -11.12 9.59 14.31
CA ILE A 193 -10.48 10.80 13.81
C ILE A 193 -9.22 11.13 14.62
N CYS A 194 -8.29 11.88 14.01
CA CYS A 194 -7.11 12.38 14.71
C CYS A 194 -7.51 13.35 15.82
N SER A 195 -7.26 12.94 17.07
CA SER A 195 -7.67 13.64 18.29
C SER A 195 -6.69 13.34 19.43
N GLY A 196 -6.88 13.96 20.59
CA GLY A 196 -6.02 13.72 21.76
C GLY A 196 -4.57 14.20 21.56
N HIS A 197 -3.61 13.39 21.98
CA HIS A 197 -2.17 13.70 21.93
C HIS A 197 -1.59 13.64 20.51
N GLU A 198 -2.21 12.89 19.61
CA GLU A 198 -1.79 12.77 18.21
C GLU A 198 -2.07 14.08 17.44
N ARG A 199 -3.12 14.81 17.84
CA ARG A 199 -3.53 16.05 17.16
C ARG A 199 -2.58 17.17 17.54
N LEU A 200 -1.80 17.65 16.56
CA LEU A 200 -0.85 18.74 16.80
C LEU A 200 -1.59 20.03 17.17
N LYS A 201 -1.05 20.71 18.18
CA LYS A 201 -1.54 21.99 18.67
C LYS A 201 -0.45 23.05 18.62
N GLY A 202 -0.82 24.26 18.22
CA GLY A 202 0.06 25.43 18.30
C GLY A 202 0.24 25.90 19.75
N GLU A 203 1.07 26.92 19.95
CA GLU A 203 1.32 27.51 21.27
C GLU A 203 0.04 28.10 21.91
N ASP A 204 -0.92 28.52 21.07
CA ASP A 204 -2.23 29.01 21.50
C ASP A 204 -3.22 27.90 21.89
N GLY A 205 -2.78 26.63 21.84
CA GLY A 205 -3.58 25.44 22.14
C GLY A 205 -4.58 25.05 21.06
N LYS A 206 -4.65 25.78 19.94
CA LYS A 206 -5.53 25.44 18.79
C LYS A 206 -4.89 24.40 17.90
N LYS A 207 -5.70 23.76 17.05
CA LYS A 207 -5.25 22.79 16.04
C LYS A 207 -4.24 23.47 15.10
N VAL A 208 -3.10 22.84 14.82
CA VAL A 208 -2.13 23.35 13.82
C VAL A 208 -2.71 23.20 12.41
N HIS A 209 -3.26 22.02 12.11
CA HIS A 209 -3.84 21.71 10.80
C HIS A 209 -5.32 21.33 10.94
N PRO A 210 -6.22 21.88 10.10
CA PRO A 210 -7.66 21.63 10.20
C PRO A 210 -8.03 20.18 9.84
N THR A 211 -7.30 19.57 8.91
CA THR A 211 -7.65 18.27 8.30
C THR A 211 -6.61 17.15 8.56
N GLN A 212 -5.80 17.26 9.62
CA GLN A 212 -4.80 16.24 9.99
C GLN A 212 -5.41 14.82 10.03
N LYS A 213 -4.83 13.90 9.25
CA LYS A 213 -5.26 12.49 9.18
C LYS A 213 -4.66 11.64 10.31
N PRO A 214 -5.38 10.60 10.77
CA PRO A 214 -4.93 9.72 11.85
C PRO A 214 -3.78 8.81 11.39
N GLU A 215 -2.75 8.67 12.21
CA GLU A 215 -1.57 7.86 11.90
C GLU A 215 -1.90 6.38 11.66
N ALA A 216 -2.88 5.84 12.38
CA ALA A 216 -3.29 4.44 12.24
C ALA A 216 -3.82 4.12 10.83
N LEU A 217 -4.47 5.09 10.19
CA LEU A 217 -4.95 4.96 8.81
C LEU A 217 -3.77 4.88 7.83
N LEU A 218 -2.82 5.81 7.96
CA LEU A 218 -1.60 5.83 7.14
C LEU A 218 -0.72 4.59 7.38
N ALA A 219 -0.65 4.10 8.62
CA ALA A 219 0.09 2.89 8.95
C ALA A 219 -0.45 1.68 8.20
N ARG A 220 -1.79 1.53 8.14
CA ARG A 220 -2.42 0.46 7.36
C ARG A 220 -2.16 0.61 5.86
N ILE A 221 -2.23 1.82 5.31
CA ILE A 221 -1.93 2.11 3.89
C ILE A 221 -0.49 1.71 3.54
N ILE A 222 0.47 2.20 4.31
CA ILE A 222 1.90 1.95 4.10
C ILE A 222 2.21 0.46 4.27
N MET A 223 1.70 -0.18 5.33
CA MET A 223 1.89 -1.62 5.55
C MET A 223 1.22 -2.48 4.47
N ALA A 224 0.11 -2.04 3.89
CA ALA A 224 -0.57 -2.76 2.82
C ALA A 224 0.21 -2.73 1.50
N SER A 225 0.78 -1.57 1.14
CA SER A 225 1.17 -1.26 -0.23
C SER A 225 2.65 -0.93 -0.43
N THR A 226 3.49 -1.09 0.61
CA THR A 226 4.94 -0.83 0.55
C THR A 226 5.74 -1.86 1.36
N LYS A 227 7.04 -1.90 1.13
CA LYS A 227 8.05 -2.67 1.89
C LYS A 227 8.97 -1.72 2.67
N PRO A 228 9.63 -2.18 3.75
CA PRO A 228 10.72 -1.41 4.36
C PRO A 228 11.76 -0.98 3.30
N GLY A 229 12.20 0.28 3.36
CA GLY A 229 13.11 0.90 2.39
C GLY A 229 12.43 1.52 1.15
N ASP A 230 11.15 1.25 0.91
CA ASP A 230 10.40 1.92 -0.17
C ASP A 230 10.26 3.43 0.10
N VAL A 231 10.10 4.22 -0.96
CA VAL A 231 9.90 5.68 -0.89
C VAL A 231 8.41 6.02 -1.00
N VAL A 232 7.86 6.67 0.03
CA VAL A 232 6.47 7.15 0.08
C VAL A 232 6.44 8.67 -0.16
N LEU A 233 5.79 9.08 -1.24
CA LEU A 233 5.60 10.50 -1.58
C LEU A 233 4.22 10.99 -1.15
N ASP A 234 4.18 12.20 -0.60
CA ASP A 234 2.94 12.90 -0.27
C ASP A 234 2.98 14.33 -0.84
N PRO A 235 2.19 14.62 -1.90
CA PRO A 235 2.18 15.93 -2.52
C PRO A 235 1.39 17.00 -1.76
N PHE A 236 0.72 16.62 -0.65
CA PHE A 236 -0.10 17.48 0.19
C PHE A 236 0.21 17.20 1.67
N PHE A 237 1.48 17.46 2.04
CA PHE A 237 2.07 16.90 3.25
C PHE A 237 1.44 17.39 4.56
N GLY A 238 0.91 18.62 4.57
CA GLY A 238 0.29 19.23 5.74
C GLY A 238 1.20 19.13 6.96
N SER A 239 0.66 18.61 8.07
CA SER A 239 1.42 18.40 9.31
C SER A 239 2.28 17.13 9.36
N GLY A 240 2.60 16.54 8.20
CA GLY A 240 3.61 15.50 8.05
C GLY A 240 3.21 14.11 8.56
N THR A 241 1.92 13.77 8.60
CA THR A 241 1.46 12.43 9.04
C THR A 241 2.10 11.32 8.21
N THR A 242 2.15 11.45 6.89
CA THR A 242 2.75 10.44 6.01
C THR A 242 4.23 10.22 6.30
N GLY A 243 5.01 11.30 6.46
CA GLY A 243 6.43 11.22 6.76
C GLY A 243 6.72 10.63 8.14
N ALA A 244 5.94 11.02 9.16
CA ALA A 244 6.08 10.48 10.51
C ALA A 244 5.83 8.97 10.54
N VAL A 245 4.78 8.50 9.88
CA VAL A 245 4.46 7.06 9.81
C VAL A 245 5.45 6.29 8.93
N ALA A 246 5.84 6.85 7.78
CA ALA A 246 6.83 6.23 6.91
C ALA A 246 8.16 6.02 7.65
N LYS A 247 8.69 7.07 8.30
CA LYS A 247 9.90 6.98 9.13
C LYS A 247 9.77 5.93 10.24
N ARG A 248 8.66 5.93 10.98
CA ARG A 248 8.42 4.95 12.05
C ARG A 248 8.46 3.52 11.51
N LEU A 249 7.86 3.29 10.34
CA LEU A 249 7.78 1.97 9.69
C LEU A 249 9.00 1.66 8.80
N GLY A 250 10.10 2.40 8.91
CA GLY A 250 11.32 2.13 8.15
C GLY A 250 11.17 2.27 6.63
N ARG A 251 10.30 3.18 6.17
CA ARG A 251 10.22 3.64 4.78
C ARG A 251 10.88 5.01 4.68
N HIS A 252 11.40 5.32 3.50
CA HIS A 252 11.76 6.69 3.16
C HIS A 252 10.52 7.49 2.81
N PHE A 253 10.59 8.81 2.95
CA PHE A 253 9.50 9.68 2.53
C PHE A 253 9.95 10.92 1.76
N VAL A 254 9.02 11.51 1.01
CA VAL A 254 9.13 12.86 0.47
C VAL A 254 7.81 13.57 0.70
N GLY A 255 7.84 14.68 1.43
CA GLY A 255 6.68 15.55 1.61
C GLY A 255 6.77 16.79 0.72
N ILE A 256 5.66 17.24 0.16
CA ILE A 256 5.57 18.55 -0.50
C ILE A 256 4.51 19.38 0.23
N GLU A 257 4.90 20.58 0.65
CA GLU A 257 4.03 21.52 1.36
C GLU A 257 4.37 22.96 0.99
N ARG A 258 3.37 23.83 0.94
CA ARG A 258 3.52 25.23 0.60
C ARG A 258 3.64 26.10 1.85
N GLU A 259 2.84 25.81 2.88
CA GLU A 259 2.69 26.64 4.07
C GLU A 259 3.81 26.39 5.09
N GLN A 260 4.53 27.45 5.48
CA GLN A 260 5.70 27.32 6.36
C GLN A 260 5.35 26.75 7.74
N ASP A 261 4.24 27.20 8.33
CA ASP A 261 3.81 26.77 9.66
C ASP A 261 3.54 25.26 9.70
N TYR A 262 3.03 24.70 8.61
CA TYR A 262 2.79 23.26 8.48
C TYR A 262 4.11 22.49 8.31
N ILE A 263 5.07 23.03 7.55
CA ILE A 263 6.42 22.47 7.39
C ILE A 263 7.16 22.42 8.72
N ASP A 264 7.08 23.48 9.53
CA ASP A 264 7.75 23.55 10.82
C ASP A 264 7.18 22.51 11.79
N ALA A 265 5.84 22.40 11.84
CA ALA A 265 5.17 21.38 12.64
C ALA A 265 5.49 19.95 12.17
N ALA A 266 5.50 19.71 10.85
CA ALA A 266 5.88 18.42 10.27
C ALA A 266 7.34 18.06 10.60
N SER A 267 8.25 19.02 10.48
CA SER A 267 9.69 18.84 10.75
C SER A 267 9.92 18.46 12.22
N ALA A 268 9.30 19.19 13.15
CA ALA A 268 9.39 18.90 14.58
C ALA A 268 8.80 17.52 14.91
N ARG A 269 7.62 17.21 14.38
CA ARG A 269 6.96 15.90 14.57
C ARG A 269 7.84 14.75 14.08
N ILE A 270 8.36 14.84 12.85
CA ILE A 270 9.17 13.78 12.23
C ILE A 270 10.51 13.64 12.96
N ALA A 271 11.10 14.74 13.44
CA ALA A 271 12.33 14.69 14.23
C ALA A 271 12.15 13.85 15.51
N ALA A 272 10.98 13.94 16.16
CA ALA A 272 10.65 13.21 17.38
C ALA A 272 10.25 11.72 17.16
N VAL A 273 10.11 11.27 15.92
CA VAL A 273 9.79 9.87 15.62
C VAL A 273 11.05 9.00 15.74
N GLU A 274 10.97 7.97 16.58
CA GLU A 274 11.94 6.88 16.60
C GLU A 274 11.53 5.78 15.61
N PRO A 275 12.41 5.38 14.66
CA PRO A 275 12.16 4.24 13.78
C PRO A 275 12.07 2.93 14.55
N LEU A 276 11.18 2.04 14.12
CA LEU A 276 11.10 0.67 14.66
C LEU A 276 12.34 -0.15 14.27
N GLY A 277 12.72 -1.10 15.12
CA GLY A 277 13.84 -2.01 14.89
C GLY A 277 13.56 -3.05 13.80
N LYS A 278 14.61 -3.68 13.25
CA LYS A 278 14.49 -4.66 12.15
C LYS A 278 13.51 -5.81 12.45
N ALA A 279 13.50 -6.31 13.68
CA ALA A 279 12.59 -7.38 14.11
C ALA A 279 11.11 -6.93 14.05
N GLU A 280 10.84 -5.70 14.47
CA GLU A 280 9.48 -5.11 14.49
C GLU A 280 8.98 -4.75 13.09
N LEU A 281 9.89 -4.52 12.14
CA LEU A 281 9.59 -4.21 10.74
C LEU A 281 9.39 -5.46 9.87
N THR A 282 9.70 -6.65 10.38
CA THR A 282 9.60 -7.89 9.61
C THR A 282 8.12 -8.23 9.38
N VAL A 283 7.72 -8.28 8.13
CA VAL A 283 6.34 -8.51 7.71
C VAL A 283 6.14 -9.99 7.40
N MET A 284 5.02 -10.57 7.81
CA MET A 284 4.69 -11.95 7.46
C MET A 284 4.58 -12.11 5.94
N SER A 285 5.41 -12.99 5.37
CA SER A 285 5.42 -13.30 3.95
C SER A 285 4.67 -14.61 3.68
N GLY A 286 3.77 -14.64 2.69
CA GLY A 286 3.08 -15.88 2.32
C GLY A 286 3.93 -16.86 1.53
N LYS A 287 3.36 -18.06 1.31
CA LYS A 287 3.99 -19.19 0.60
C LYS A 287 4.50 -18.88 -0.81
N LYS A 288 4.06 -17.78 -1.43
CA LYS A 288 4.53 -17.32 -2.75
C LYS A 288 5.90 -16.65 -2.70
N ALA A 289 6.31 -16.12 -1.55
CA ALA A 289 7.62 -15.49 -1.36
C ALA A 289 8.73 -16.49 -1.03
N GLU A 290 8.38 -17.73 -0.68
CA GLU A 290 9.34 -18.79 -0.38
C GLU A 290 10.14 -19.18 -1.64
N PRO A 291 11.42 -19.58 -1.49
CA PRO A 291 12.24 -20.05 -2.60
C PRO A 291 11.52 -21.14 -3.41
N ARG A 292 11.58 -21.01 -4.73
CA ARG A 292 10.97 -21.96 -5.65
C ARG A 292 11.78 -23.25 -5.65
N VAL A 293 11.15 -24.33 -5.19
CA VAL A 293 11.68 -25.69 -5.30
C VAL A 293 10.98 -26.41 -6.46
N ALA A 294 11.76 -26.90 -7.42
CA ALA A 294 11.23 -27.75 -8.49
C ALA A 294 11.00 -29.17 -7.97
N PHE A 295 10.01 -29.89 -8.50
CA PHE A 295 9.79 -31.28 -8.10
C PHE A 295 11.00 -32.17 -8.40
N ASN A 296 11.73 -31.90 -9.49
CA ASN A 296 12.94 -32.65 -9.82
C ASN A 296 14.01 -32.55 -8.73
N THR A 297 14.07 -31.45 -7.97
CA THR A 297 15.01 -31.30 -6.86
C THR A 297 14.78 -32.34 -5.76
N LEU A 298 13.55 -32.81 -5.57
CA LEU A 298 13.25 -33.91 -4.62
C LEU A 298 13.75 -35.26 -5.16
N VAL A 299 13.79 -35.43 -6.49
CA VAL A 299 14.33 -36.63 -7.14
C VAL A 299 15.85 -36.61 -7.04
N GLU A 300 16.47 -35.47 -7.35
CA GLU A 300 17.92 -35.25 -7.31
C GLU A 300 18.49 -35.35 -5.89
N SER A 301 17.77 -34.88 -4.88
CA SER A 301 18.16 -35.02 -3.46
C SER A 301 17.92 -36.43 -2.91
N GLY A 302 17.24 -37.30 -3.66
CA GLY A 302 16.91 -38.66 -3.23
C GLY A 302 15.76 -38.76 -2.22
N LEU A 303 15.05 -37.66 -1.92
CA LEU A 303 13.86 -37.65 -1.07
C LEU A 303 12.70 -38.44 -1.69
N VAL A 304 12.63 -38.46 -3.02
CA VAL A 304 11.80 -39.39 -3.79
C VAL A 304 12.63 -40.07 -4.87
N ARG A 305 12.16 -41.19 -5.40
CA ARG A 305 12.92 -41.99 -6.39
C ARG A 305 12.14 -42.24 -7.67
N PRO A 306 12.80 -42.30 -8.83
CA PRO A 306 12.16 -42.79 -10.05
C PRO A 306 11.60 -44.20 -9.83
N GLY A 307 10.40 -44.46 -10.32
CA GLY A 307 9.65 -45.70 -10.09
C GLY A 307 8.76 -45.69 -8.85
N GLN A 308 8.95 -44.75 -7.91
CA GLN A 308 8.08 -44.61 -6.75
C GLN A 308 6.67 -44.16 -7.16
N VAL A 309 5.66 -44.74 -6.52
CA VAL A 309 4.24 -44.43 -6.77
C VAL A 309 3.80 -43.32 -5.82
N LEU A 310 3.17 -42.28 -6.38
CA LEU A 310 2.42 -41.27 -5.65
C LEU A 310 0.92 -41.53 -5.82
N THR A 311 0.13 -41.16 -4.81
CA THR A 311 -1.34 -41.26 -4.85
C THR A 311 -2.03 -39.97 -4.41
N ASP A 312 -3.34 -39.81 -4.64
CA ASP A 312 -4.11 -38.79 -3.91
C ASP A 312 -4.40 -39.25 -2.47
N ALA A 313 -4.84 -38.34 -1.60
CA ALA A 313 -5.12 -38.64 -0.19
C ALA A 313 -6.10 -39.81 0.03
N LYS A 314 -6.94 -40.12 -0.97
CA LYS A 314 -7.93 -41.22 -0.93
C LYS A 314 -7.49 -42.46 -1.72
N ARG A 315 -6.26 -42.51 -2.24
CA ARG A 315 -5.71 -43.59 -3.08
C ARG A 315 -6.58 -43.96 -4.30
N ARG A 316 -7.33 -42.99 -4.83
CA ARG A 316 -8.15 -43.12 -6.04
C ARG A 316 -7.34 -42.95 -7.32
N TYR A 317 -6.34 -42.09 -7.28
CA TYR A 317 -5.45 -41.83 -8.41
C TYR A 317 -4.02 -42.21 -8.03
N SER A 318 -3.29 -42.78 -8.97
CA SER A 318 -1.88 -43.13 -8.79
C SER A 318 -1.05 -42.66 -9.98
N ALA A 319 0.21 -42.31 -9.72
CA ALA A 319 1.18 -41.95 -10.74
C ALA A 319 2.59 -42.39 -10.33
N ILE A 320 3.39 -42.81 -11.31
CA ILE A 320 4.78 -43.22 -11.13
C ILE A 320 5.69 -42.01 -11.38
N ILE A 321 6.67 -41.80 -10.51
CA ILE A 321 7.72 -40.79 -10.68
C ILE A 321 8.70 -41.25 -11.77
N ARG A 322 8.98 -40.37 -12.73
CA ARG A 322 9.98 -40.59 -13.78
C ARG A 322 11.32 -39.94 -13.42
N ALA A 323 12.39 -40.40 -14.08
CA ALA A 323 13.75 -39.92 -13.84
C ALA A 323 13.97 -38.44 -14.18
N ASP A 324 13.12 -37.87 -15.03
CA ASP A 324 13.15 -36.47 -15.45
C ASP A 324 12.30 -35.54 -14.56
N GLY A 325 11.78 -36.05 -13.43
CA GLY A 325 10.92 -35.28 -12.53
C GLY A 325 9.50 -35.08 -13.05
N THR A 326 9.07 -35.84 -14.05
CA THR A 326 7.65 -35.91 -14.44
C THR A 326 6.93 -37.07 -13.73
N LEU A 327 5.61 -37.01 -13.72
CA LEU A 327 4.77 -38.13 -13.28
C LEU A 327 4.11 -38.80 -14.50
N ALA A 328 3.83 -40.08 -14.39
CA ALA A 328 3.07 -40.83 -15.40
C ALA A 328 1.94 -41.67 -14.81
N SER A 329 0.79 -41.64 -15.46
CA SER A 329 -0.39 -42.44 -15.12
C SER A 329 -1.18 -42.77 -16.38
N ALA A 330 -1.62 -44.04 -16.51
CA ALA A 330 -2.48 -44.52 -17.60
C ALA A 330 -2.09 -44.03 -19.01
N GLY A 331 -0.80 -44.13 -19.37
CA GLY A 331 -0.29 -43.73 -20.69
C GLY A 331 -0.11 -42.23 -20.92
N THR A 332 -0.41 -41.38 -19.94
CA THR A 332 -0.10 -39.95 -19.98
C THR A 332 1.04 -39.60 -19.03
N ALA A 333 1.87 -38.63 -19.41
CA ALA A 333 2.85 -38.04 -18.51
C ALA A 333 2.77 -36.50 -18.48
N GLY A 334 3.24 -35.91 -17.40
CA GLY A 334 3.31 -34.47 -17.24
C GLY A 334 3.91 -34.06 -15.90
N SER A 335 4.02 -32.76 -15.65
CA SER A 335 4.40 -32.28 -14.32
C SER A 335 3.38 -32.71 -13.26
N ILE A 336 3.77 -32.67 -12.00
CA ILE A 336 2.89 -32.95 -10.85
C ILE A 336 1.56 -32.19 -10.91
N HIS A 337 1.57 -30.97 -11.47
CA HIS A 337 0.40 -30.12 -11.63
C HIS A 337 -0.47 -30.54 -12.83
N ARG A 338 0.13 -30.68 -14.02
CA ARG A 338 -0.61 -31.01 -15.24
C ARG A 338 -1.23 -32.41 -15.16
N LEU A 339 -0.48 -33.39 -14.65
CA LEU A 339 -1.03 -34.73 -14.48
C LEU A 339 -2.10 -34.75 -13.40
N GLY A 340 -1.88 -34.07 -12.27
CA GLY A 340 -2.88 -33.95 -11.20
C GLY A 340 -4.20 -33.33 -11.66
N ALA A 341 -4.15 -32.29 -12.50
CA ALA A 341 -5.33 -31.68 -13.10
C ALA A 341 -6.04 -32.66 -14.05
N LYS A 342 -5.27 -33.33 -14.92
CA LYS A 342 -5.80 -34.27 -15.92
C LYS A 342 -6.51 -35.46 -15.28
N VAL A 343 -5.92 -36.11 -14.28
CA VAL A 343 -6.53 -37.30 -13.64
C VAL A 343 -7.82 -36.94 -12.89
N GLN A 344 -7.97 -35.69 -12.45
CA GLN A 344 -9.19 -35.18 -11.81
C GLN A 344 -10.22 -34.61 -12.80
N GLY A 345 -9.85 -34.40 -14.07
CA GLY A 345 -10.69 -33.71 -15.05
C GLY A 345 -10.89 -32.22 -14.74
N LEU A 346 -9.86 -31.56 -14.17
CA LEU A 346 -9.88 -30.13 -13.78
C LEU A 346 -8.94 -29.30 -14.68
N ASP A 347 -9.17 -27.99 -14.74
CA ASP A 347 -8.33 -27.05 -15.48
C ASP A 347 -6.96 -26.79 -14.80
N ALA A 348 -6.91 -26.89 -13.47
CA ALA A 348 -5.70 -26.66 -12.69
C ALA A 348 -5.65 -27.55 -11.44
N CYS A 349 -4.43 -27.86 -10.99
CA CYS A 349 -4.18 -28.63 -9.77
C CYS A 349 -2.87 -28.19 -9.10
N ASN A 350 -2.90 -28.00 -7.77
CA ASN A 350 -1.68 -27.91 -6.99
C ASN A 350 -1.14 -29.32 -6.68
N GLY A 351 -0.22 -29.81 -7.52
CA GLY A 351 0.38 -31.13 -7.37
C GLY A 351 1.07 -31.37 -6.03
N TRP A 352 1.59 -30.32 -5.37
CA TRP A 352 2.28 -30.44 -4.08
C TRP A 352 1.38 -30.96 -2.96
N THR A 353 0.14 -30.49 -2.93
CA THR A 353 -0.85 -30.88 -1.91
C THR A 353 -1.75 -32.02 -2.38
N PHE A 354 -1.79 -32.28 -3.69
CA PHE A 354 -2.62 -33.34 -4.26
C PHE A 354 -1.94 -34.70 -4.18
N TRP A 355 -0.66 -34.78 -4.57
CA TRP A 355 0.09 -36.03 -4.58
C TRP A 355 0.71 -36.33 -3.21
N HIS A 356 0.64 -37.58 -2.82
CA HIS A 356 1.12 -38.11 -1.56
C HIS A 356 2.05 -39.30 -1.79
N PHE A 357 3.03 -39.47 -0.91
CA PHE A 357 3.93 -40.60 -0.89
C PHE A 357 3.72 -41.41 0.40
N GLU A 358 3.99 -42.70 0.35
CA GLU A 358 3.97 -43.57 1.54
C GLU A 358 5.27 -43.36 2.34
N ASP A 359 5.14 -43.06 3.63
CA ASP A 359 6.22 -42.93 4.61
C ASP A 359 5.92 -43.89 5.78
N GLY A 360 6.41 -45.12 5.66
CA GLY A 360 5.98 -46.22 6.53
C GLY A 360 4.49 -46.52 6.33
N ASP A 361 3.71 -46.44 7.41
CA ASP A 361 2.25 -46.64 7.38
C ASP A 361 1.46 -45.33 7.12
N ALA A 362 2.16 -44.19 7.03
CA ALA A 362 1.54 -42.88 6.89
C ALA A 362 1.60 -42.37 5.44
N LEU A 363 0.48 -41.86 4.95
CA LEU A 363 0.39 -41.21 3.64
C LEU A 363 0.55 -39.69 3.83
N LYS A 364 1.63 -39.12 3.29
CA LYS A 364 1.97 -37.69 3.47
C LYS A 364 2.02 -36.94 2.14
N PRO A 365 1.60 -35.67 2.07
CA PRO A 365 1.69 -34.88 0.85
C PRO A 365 3.15 -34.63 0.48
N ILE A 366 3.46 -34.59 -0.82
CA ILE A 366 4.82 -34.29 -1.29
C ILE A 366 5.25 -32.84 -0.96
N ASP A 367 4.33 -31.98 -0.54
CA ASP A 367 4.63 -30.64 -0.01
C ASP A 367 5.50 -30.68 1.25
N ASP A 368 5.40 -31.74 2.06
CA ASP A 368 6.23 -31.90 3.26
C ASP A 368 7.71 -32.06 2.88
N LEU A 369 7.99 -32.80 1.80
CA LEU A 369 9.34 -32.97 1.26
C LEU A 369 9.88 -31.67 0.66
N ARG A 370 9.00 -30.84 0.08
CA ARG A 370 9.35 -29.50 -0.40
C ARG A 370 9.79 -28.60 0.75
N ALA A 371 9.16 -28.72 1.92
CA ALA A 371 9.54 -27.96 3.11
C ALA A 371 10.93 -28.34 3.63
N ILE A 372 11.31 -29.63 3.55
CA ILE A 372 12.67 -30.10 3.92
C ILE A 372 13.73 -29.40 3.06
N ILE A 373 13.59 -29.42 1.73
CA ILE A 373 14.53 -28.76 0.81
C ILE A 373 14.64 -27.26 1.10
N ARG A 374 13.51 -26.58 1.37
CA ARG A 374 13.53 -25.15 1.73
C ARG A 374 14.30 -24.88 3.03
N SER A 375 14.16 -25.76 4.02
CA SER A 375 14.91 -25.65 5.27
C SER A 375 16.41 -25.82 5.05
N GLU A 376 16.81 -26.73 4.16
CA GLU A 376 18.22 -26.92 3.79
C GLU A 376 18.78 -25.73 3.02
N MET A 377 18.03 -25.18 2.06
CA MET A 377 18.40 -23.97 1.33
C MET A 377 18.62 -22.78 2.28
N ALA A 378 17.71 -22.58 3.25
CA ALA A 378 17.80 -21.49 4.22
C ALA A 378 18.96 -21.63 5.23
N LYS A 379 19.54 -22.82 5.39
CA LYS A 379 20.74 -23.04 6.23
C LYS A 379 22.05 -22.80 5.46
N ALA A 380 21.99 -22.80 4.13
CA ALA A 380 23.14 -22.59 3.25
C ALA A 380 23.35 -21.11 2.86
N GLU A 381 22.34 -20.28 3.11
CA GLU A 381 22.38 -18.80 3.06
C GLU A 381 22.80 -18.22 4.42
#